data_AF-A0A1S9CKU6-F1
#
_entry.id   AF-A0A1S9CKU6-F1
#
_cell.length_a   1.000
_cell.length_b   1.000
_cell.length_c   1.000
_cell.angle_alpha   90.00
_cell.angle_beta   90.00
_cell.angle_gamma   90.00
#
_symmetry.space_group_name_H-M   'P 1'
#
loop_
_entity.id
_entity.type
_entity.pdbx_description
1 polymer ?
#
loop_
_entity_poly.entity_id
_entity_poly.type
_entity_poly.pdbx_seq_one_letter_code
_entity_poly.pdbx_strand_id
1 'polypeptide(L)'
;MSKNIKSRLAFLLGFITTISAAPTFAQPTTYIANINNYPYNFIELWGKELILVEDFARMHDIIFSEGSTYITLMHNENVLQIHKNTSDAILNNQFIKLNAPLVNHEGFYYLELDALEILTNTYQEITDKPQISQQSYYRNLLSEPNSDFVRPSKYSISGINHVKQMPELPTGCEATALTIILQHAGLSITKQQVANDMPKAGLPYVRDGVVYGENPHNAFLGDPYADNGLGIYSRAIVGMINNYFPNQAYDLTGKTFDDVLDAVGQGMPVMVWVTSTEMTPSRLNSTWTDFDGNKVEWRNPLHAQVIIGYDNDKIYVSDPGRSVNSSYQRSVIEKVWLEMGSQAVAINPKSTFSEYISQNNIITEQEGDVLTLFNNGNRLSLKLNSDYVMCNHEKMSLGSPLTSFDGFHHDHNYVLSYFFGLDQLIETSNFTPQIHHSSNMYIEEFNNYPYNFVDALGETYVLARHFADQNGIVLSSVDGGIVFTKDNNVLIIKDDVAILNGHISEIERPIFIYDNFSFVPFDLLVQL
;
A
#
# COMPACT_ATOMS: atom_id res chain seq x y z
N MET A 1 -15.20 64.00 4.88
CA MET A 1 -15.13 63.57 6.30
C MET A 1 -16.50 63.74 6.99
N SER A 2 -16.70 63.07 8.14
CA SER A 2 -17.70 63.33 9.20
C SER A 2 -19.21 62.98 9.09
N LYS A 3 -19.69 62.15 8.14
CA LYS A 3 -21.08 61.59 8.22
C LYS A 3 -21.27 60.06 8.23
N ASN A 4 -20.33 59.24 7.74
CA ASN A 4 -20.49 57.77 7.71
C ASN A 4 -19.82 56.99 8.87
N ILE A 5 -19.37 57.67 9.93
CA ILE A 5 -18.72 57.01 11.09
C ILE A 5 -19.73 56.63 12.19
N LYS A 6 -20.93 57.24 12.22
CA LYS A 6 -21.95 56.97 13.27
C LYS A 6 -22.89 55.80 13.00
N SER A 7 -23.01 55.29 11.78
CA SER A 7 -23.81 54.10 11.48
C SER A 7 -23.07 52.78 11.72
N ARG A 8 -21.73 52.77 11.64
CA ARG A 8 -20.90 51.56 11.86
C ARG A 8 -20.58 51.26 13.33
N LEU A 9 -20.75 52.20 14.26
CA LEU A 9 -20.57 51.93 15.70
C LEU A 9 -21.81 51.33 16.40
N ALA A 10 -23.00 51.41 15.78
CA ALA A 10 -24.23 50.85 16.36
C ALA A 10 -24.30 49.31 16.23
N PHE A 11 -23.53 48.71 15.32
CA PHE A 11 -23.50 47.26 15.12
C PHE A 11 -22.55 46.53 16.09
N LEU A 12 -21.74 47.26 16.86
CA LEU A 12 -20.69 46.71 17.73
C LEU A 12 -21.10 46.59 19.22
N LEU A 13 -22.35 46.94 19.57
CA LEU A 13 -22.87 46.82 20.95
C LEU A 13 -24.17 46.00 21.06
N GLY A 14 -24.59 45.32 19.99
CA GLY A 14 -25.83 44.51 19.98
C GLY A 14 -25.71 43.09 20.54
N PHE A 15 -24.50 42.59 20.77
CA PHE A 15 -24.24 41.19 21.16
C PHE A 15 -23.70 41.03 22.59
N ILE A 16 -24.29 41.77 23.54
CA ILE A 16 -24.19 41.45 24.97
C ILE A 16 -25.58 41.55 25.59
N THR A 17 -26.38 40.46 25.48
CA THR A 17 -27.33 39.94 26.49
C THR A 17 -28.31 38.91 25.87
N THR A 18 -27.85 37.66 25.71
CA THR A 18 -28.68 36.46 25.89
C THR A 18 -27.76 35.27 26.20
N ILE A 19 -27.44 35.09 27.47
CA ILE A 19 -26.92 33.81 27.95
C ILE A 19 -28.10 32.84 27.95
N SER A 20 -28.32 32.16 26.83
CA SER A 20 -29.08 30.92 26.76
C SER A 20 -28.07 29.79 26.90
N ALA A 21 -28.37 28.81 27.75
CA ALA A 21 -27.44 27.78 28.21
C ALA A 21 -26.56 27.20 27.08
N ALA A 22 -25.25 27.11 27.33
CA ALA A 22 -24.41 26.17 26.60
C ALA A 22 -25.05 24.78 26.69
N PRO A 23 -24.96 23.94 25.64
CA PRO A 23 -25.39 22.55 25.76
C PRO A 23 -24.64 21.94 26.94
N THR A 24 -25.39 21.46 27.94
CA THR A 24 -24.83 20.62 28.98
C THR A 24 -24.27 19.39 28.29
N PHE A 25 -22.95 19.35 28.10
CA PHE A 25 -22.25 18.12 27.76
C PHE A 25 -22.70 17.08 28.79
N ALA A 26 -23.41 16.05 28.30
CA ALA A 26 -23.79 14.93 29.13
C ALA A 26 -22.50 14.40 29.78
N GLN A 27 -22.52 14.25 31.10
CA GLN A 27 -21.39 13.63 31.78
C GLN A 27 -21.24 12.21 31.22
N PRO A 28 -20.03 11.76 30.88
CA PRO A 28 -19.80 10.37 30.47
C PRO A 28 -20.47 9.43 31.47
N THR A 29 -21.29 8.51 30.95
CA THR A 29 -21.94 7.51 31.79
C THR A 29 -21.17 6.22 31.65
N THR A 30 -20.53 5.78 32.74
CA THR A 30 -19.87 4.48 32.81
C THR A 30 -20.82 3.41 33.33
N TYR A 31 -20.75 2.23 32.74
CA TYR A 31 -21.59 1.07 33.10
C TYR A 31 -20.88 -0.23 32.74
N ILE A 32 -21.38 -1.34 33.27
CA ILE A 32 -20.88 -2.68 32.94
C ILE A 32 -21.95 -3.39 32.11
N ALA A 33 -21.56 -3.92 30.96
CA ALA A 33 -22.40 -4.77 30.12
C ALA A 33 -21.68 -6.08 29.79
N ASN A 34 -22.44 -7.13 29.49
CA ASN A 34 -21.90 -8.45 29.18
C ASN A 34 -21.90 -8.69 27.67
N ILE A 35 -20.74 -8.99 27.08
CA ILE A 35 -20.62 -9.57 25.75
C ILE A 35 -20.24 -11.04 25.92
N ASN A 36 -20.99 -11.97 25.29
CA ASN A 36 -20.73 -13.41 25.34
C ASN A 36 -20.54 -13.98 26.77
N ASN A 37 -21.32 -13.47 27.73
CA ASN A 37 -21.27 -13.76 29.17
C ASN A 37 -20.04 -13.24 29.95
N TYR A 38 -19.16 -12.45 29.32
CA TYR A 38 -18.05 -11.77 29.98
C TYR A 38 -18.39 -10.30 30.27
N PRO A 39 -18.15 -9.78 31.48
CA PRO A 39 -18.40 -8.38 31.82
C PRO A 39 -17.27 -7.48 31.30
N TYR A 40 -17.64 -6.38 30.67
CA TYR A 40 -16.73 -5.31 30.24
C TYR A 40 -17.23 -3.97 30.76
N ASN A 41 -16.31 -3.08 31.13
CA ASN A 41 -16.62 -1.69 31.41
C ASN A 41 -16.81 -0.90 30.11
N PHE A 42 -17.87 -0.11 30.05
CA PHE A 42 -18.19 0.80 28.95
C PHE A 42 -18.29 2.23 29.44
N ILE A 43 -18.13 3.17 28.49
CA ILE A 43 -18.41 4.59 28.65
C ILE A 43 -19.26 5.05 27.47
N GLU A 44 -20.39 5.70 27.74
CA GLU A 44 -21.18 6.36 26.70
C GLU A 44 -20.71 7.82 26.55
N LEU A 45 -20.22 8.17 25.35
CA LEU A 45 -19.75 9.50 25.01
C LEU A 45 -20.26 9.90 23.62
N TRP A 46 -20.88 11.08 23.53
CA TRP A 46 -21.44 11.65 22.29
C TRP A 46 -22.42 10.72 21.53
N GLY A 47 -23.08 9.80 22.23
CA GLY A 47 -23.98 8.81 21.64
C GLY A 47 -23.27 7.60 21.01
N LYS A 48 -21.99 7.37 21.34
CA LYS A 48 -21.23 6.15 21.05
C LYS A 48 -20.95 5.39 22.35
N GLU A 49 -21.15 4.07 22.33
CA GLU A 49 -20.73 3.16 23.40
C GLU A 49 -19.27 2.75 23.14
N LEU A 50 -18.36 3.06 24.06
CA LEU A 50 -16.95 2.73 23.95
C LEU A 50 -16.55 1.74 25.05
N ILE A 51 -15.81 0.68 24.68
CA ILE A 51 -15.38 -0.40 25.58
C ILE A 51 -13.99 -0.13 26.15
N LEU A 52 -13.77 -0.51 27.42
CA LEU A 52 -12.46 -0.41 28.08
C LEU A 52 -11.46 -1.36 27.43
N VAL A 53 -10.39 -0.79 26.86
CA VAL A 53 -9.38 -1.52 26.08
C VAL A 53 -8.66 -2.57 26.91
N GLU A 54 -8.38 -2.30 28.19
CA GLU A 54 -7.69 -3.26 29.08
C GLU A 54 -8.57 -4.45 29.50
N ASP A 55 -9.89 -4.26 29.61
CA ASP A 55 -10.82 -5.37 29.83
C ASP A 55 -10.89 -6.27 28.59
N PHE A 56 -10.99 -5.67 27.39
CA PHE A 56 -10.94 -6.42 26.14
C PHE A 56 -9.63 -7.18 25.99
N ALA A 57 -8.50 -6.51 26.24
CA ALA A 57 -7.18 -7.13 26.11
C ALA A 57 -6.98 -8.34 27.03
N ARG A 58 -7.45 -8.24 28.28
CA ARG A 58 -7.41 -9.34 29.27
C ARG A 58 -8.29 -10.54 28.88
N MET A 59 -9.42 -10.32 28.20
CA MET A 59 -10.36 -11.40 27.85
C MET A 59 -9.97 -12.15 26.57
N HIS A 60 -9.14 -11.56 25.72
CA HIS A 60 -8.78 -12.09 24.39
C HIS A 60 -7.28 -12.39 24.23
N ASP A 61 -6.54 -12.57 25.33
CA ASP A 61 -5.08 -12.81 25.32
C ASP A 61 -4.30 -11.81 24.44
N ILE A 62 -4.57 -10.52 24.65
CA ILE A 62 -3.93 -9.41 23.92
C ILE A 62 -2.93 -8.72 24.84
N ILE A 63 -1.70 -8.51 24.35
CA ILE A 63 -0.69 -7.74 25.06
C ILE A 63 -0.96 -6.25 24.81
N PHE A 64 -1.36 -5.53 25.86
CA PHE A 64 -1.47 -4.07 25.87
C PHE A 64 -0.16 -3.42 26.36
N SER A 65 0.26 -2.35 25.69
CA SER A 65 1.41 -1.52 26.06
C SER A 65 1.15 -0.06 25.74
N GLU A 66 1.51 0.85 26.66
CA GLU A 66 1.33 2.29 26.50
C GLU A 66 2.65 2.97 26.14
N GLY A 67 2.73 3.58 24.95
CA GLY A 67 3.85 4.44 24.52
C GLY A 67 3.57 5.93 24.74
N SER A 68 4.49 6.81 24.33
CA SER A 68 4.30 8.26 24.39
C SER A 68 3.21 8.78 23.44
N THR A 69 3.09 8.14 22.28
CA THR A 69 2.34 8.65 21.12
C THR A 69 1.21 7.70 20.69
N TYR A 70 1.40 6.41 20.92
CA TYR A 70 0.46 5.34 20.59
C TYR A 70 0.19 4.48 21.84
N ILE A 71 -0.98 3.84 21.90
CA ILE A 71 -1.11 2.55 22.59
C ILE A 71 -0.84 1.43 21.58
N THR A 72 -0.27 0.32 22.03
CA THR A 72 0.00 -0.86 21.19
C THR A 72 -0.74 -2.06 21.76
N LEU A 73 -1.49 -2.75 20.91
CA LEU A 73 -2.19 -3.99 21.18
C LEU A 73 -1.58 -5.08 20.29
N MET A 74 -1.22 -6.22 20.84
CA MET A 74 -0.64 -7.34 20.08
C MET A 74 -1.38 -8.64 20.37
N HIS A 75 -1.79 -9.34 19.32
CA HIS A 75 -2.51 -10.61 19.41
C HIS A 75 -2.06 -11.54 18.28
N ASN A 76 -1.53 -12.71 18.62
CA ASN A 76 -0.84 -13.60 17.68
C ASN A 76 0.26 -12.84 16.89
N GLU A 77 0.20 -12.88 15.56
CA GLU A 77 1.12 -12.15 14.68
C GLU A 77 0.66 -10.70 14.37
N ASN A 78 -0.52 -10.29 14.87
CA ASN A 78 -1.07 -8.96 14.62
C ASN A 78 -0.62 -7.92 15.65
N VAL A 79 -0.26 -6.73 15.17
CA VAL A 79 0.10 -5.55 15.98
C VAL A 79 -0.74 -4.37 15.53
N LEU A 80 -1.54 -3.83 16.45
CA LEU A 80 -2.36 -2.64 16.26
C LEU A 80 -1.85 -1.50 17.15
N GLN A 81 -1.28 -0.45 16.55
CA GLN A 81 -0.81 0.74 17.25
C GLN A 81 -1.78 1.89 17.02
N ILE A 82 -2.42 2.41 18.06
CA ILE A 82 -3.49 3.41 17.95
C ILE A 82 -3.00 4.75 18.49
N HIS A 83 -3.08 5.79 17.67
CA HIS A 83 -2.58 7.11 18.02
C HIS A 83 -3.46 7.74 19.11
N LYS A 84 -2.84 8.34 20.14
CA LYS A 84 -3.58 8.78 21.32
C LYS A 84 -4.49 10.00 21.12
N ASN A 85 -4.25 10.79 20.06
CA ASN A 85 -4.89 12.09 19.86
C ASN A 85 -5.64 12.21 18.53
N THR A 86 -5.71 11.15 17.73
CA THR A 86 -6.40 11.12 16.44
C THR A 86 -7.09 9.76 16.25
N SER A 87 -7.81 9.56 15.15
CA SER A 87 -8.32 8.24 14.76
C SER A 87 -7.37 7.46 13.85
N ASP A 88 -6.08 7.84 13.81
CA ASP A 88 -5.07 7.11 13.06
C ASP A 88 -4.59 5.90 13.85
N ALA A 89 -4.49 4.75 13.20
CA ALA A 89 -3.85 3.58 13.75
C ALA A 89 -2.98 2.89 12.69
N ILE A 90 -2.12 2.00 13.15
CA ILE A 90 -1.23 1.20 12.32
C ILE A 90 -1.50 -0.27 12.66
N LEU A 91 -2.11 -1.01 11.73
CA LEU A 91 -2.29 -2.45 11.83
C LEU A 91 -1.24 -3.13 10.94
N ASN A 92 -0.35 -3.94 11.53
CA ASN A 92 0.64 -4.73 10.78
C ASN A 92 1.45 -3.87 9.78
N ASN A 93 1.91 -2.70 10.23
CA ASN A 93 2.61 -1.67 9.44
C ASN A 93 1.79 -0.99 8.31
N GLN A 94 0.47 -1.21 8.25
CA GLN A 94 -0.44 -0.46 7.38
C GLN A 94 -1.19 0.61 8.17
N PHE A 95 -1.23 1.85 7.68
CA PHE A 95 -2.08 2.89 8.25
C PHE A 95 -3.56 2.57 7.99
N ILE A 96 -4.34 2.57 9.06
CA ILE A 96 -5.80 2.44 9.02
C ILE A 96 -6.45 3.62 9.75
N LYS A 97 -7.65 3.99 9.35
CA LYS A 97 -8.45 5.03 10.01
C LYS A 97 -9.54 4.36 10.85
N LEU A 98 -9.57 4.63 12.14
CA LEU A 98 -10.62 4.16 13.04
C LEU A 98 -11.88 5.02 12.91
N ASN A 99 -13.03 4.41 13.17
CA ASN A 99 -14.35 5.07 13.15
C ASN A 99 -14.54 6.10 14.29
N ALA A 100 -13.72 6.01 15.34
CA ALA A 100 -13.56 7.00 16.39
C ALA A 100 -12.09 7.09 16.82
N PRO A 101 -11.62 8.24 17.33
CA PRO A 101 -10.32 8.34 17.99
C PRO A 101 -10.32 7.58 19.32
N LEU A 102 -9.13 7.23 19.79
CA LEU A 102 -8.92 6.72 21.14
C LEU A 102 -9.40 7.75 22.17
N VAL A 103 -10.23 7.32 23.13
CA VAL A 103 -10.67 8.17 24.24
C VAL A 103 -9.91 7.82 25.51
N ASN A 104 -9.23 8.80 26.12
CA ASN A 104 -8.76 8.68 27.48
C ASN A 104 -9.78 9.31 28.45
N HIS A 105 -10.26 8.54 29.42
CA HIS A 105 -11.15 9.02 30.49
C HIS A 105 -10.70 8.46 31.84
N GLU A 106 -10.50 9.36 32.81
CA GLU A 106 -9.99 9.06 34.16
C GLU A 106 -8.69 8.22 34.20
N GLY A 107 -7.87 8.32 33.15
CA GLY A 107 -6.61 7.57 33.00
C GLY A 107 -6.74 6.23 32.28
N PHE A 108 -7.95 5.81 31.91
CA PHE A 108 -8.24 4.57 31.19
C PHE A 108 -8.54 4.84 29.71
N TYR A 109 -8.30 3.83 28.87
CA TYR A 109 -8.44 3.92 27.42
C TYR A 109 -9.69 3.21 26.90
N TYR A 110 -10.48 3.90 26.08
CA TYR A 110 -11.75 3.40 25.52
C TYR A 110 -11.80 3.55 24.00
N LEU A 111 -12.38 2.57 23.31
CA LEU A 111 -12.54 2.51 21.85
C LEU A 111 -13.91 1.94 21.45
N GLU A 112 -14.29 2.12 20.19
CA GLU A 112 -15.39 1.32 19.61
C GLU A 112 -14.95 -0.15 19.49
N LEU A 113 -15.90 -1.07 19.69
CA LEU A 113 -15.62 -2.52 19.73
C LEU A 113 -15.07 -3.04 18.41
N ASP A 114 -15.54 -2.50 17.28
CA ASP A 114 -15.09 -2.86 15.94
C ASP A 114 -13.59 -2.59 15.73
N ALA A 115 -13.06 -1.49 16.27
CA ALA A 115 -11.65 -1.15 16.24
C ALA A 115 -10.76 -2.17 16.97
N LEU A 116 -11.31 -2.86 17.98
CA LEU A 116 -10.63 -3.93 18.70
C LEU A 116 -10.83 -5.30 18.05
N GLU A 117 -12.00 -5.55 17.46
CA GLU A 117 -12.29 -6.77 16.68
C GLU A 117 -11.41 -6.91 15.43
N ILE A 118 -10.95 -5.80 14.85
CA ILE A 118 -9.90 -5.79 13.78
C ILE A 118 -8.67 -6.62 14.19
N LEU A 119 -8.34 -6.66 15.48
CA LEU A 119 -7.17 -7.37 15.99
C LEU A 119 -7.43 -8.87 16.24
N THR A 120 -8.69 -9.26 16.48
CA THR A 120 -9.07 -10.63 16.92
C THR A 120 -9.78 -11.47 15.85
N ASN A 121 -10.49 -10.87 14.88
CA ASN A 121 -11.40 -11.60 13.97
C ASN A 121 -10.71 -12.25 12.75
N THR A 122 -9.72 -13.11 13.02
CA THR A 122 -9.30 -14.15 12.07
C THR A 122 -10.14 -15.43 12.27
N TYR A 123 -11.32 -15.47 11.62
CA TYR A 123 -12.18 -16.66 11.41
C TYR A 123 -12.92 -17.29 12.62
N GLN A 124 -14.25 -17.05 12.76
CA GLN A 124 -15.31 -18.06 12.51
C GLN A 124 -16.76 -17.57 12.74
N GLU A 125 -17.65 -18.02 11.85
CA GLU A 125 -19.11 -18.26 11.94
C GLU A 125 -20.10 -17.45 12.83
N ILE A 126 -21.09 -16.85 12.12
CA ILE A 126 -22.54 -16.92 12.39
C ILE A 126 -23.07 -16.34 13.72
N THR A 127 -23.55 -15.09 13.66
CA THR A 127 -24.99 -14.72 13.81
C THR A 127 -25.21 -13.23 13.49
N ASP A 128 -26.23 -12.77 12.77
CA ASP A 128 -27.18 -13.48 11.88
C ASP A 128 -27.56 -12.64 10.63
N LYS A 129 -28.67 -11.88 10.68
CA LYS A 129 -29.32 -11.24 9.51
C LYS A 129 -29.91 -9.86 9.83
N PRO A 130 -30.07 -8.94 8.83
CA PRO A 130 -30.42 -9.29 7.45
C PRO A 130 -29.70 -8.56 6.29
N GLN A 131 -29.09 -9.38 5.43
CA GLN A 131 -29.27 -9.36 3.96
C GLN A 131 -29.21 -7.99 3.24
N ILE A 132 -27.99 -7.47 3.06
CA ILE A 132 -27.56 -6.98 1.75
C ILE A 132 -26.59 -8.03 1.20
N SER A 133 -26.74 -8.43 -0.05
CA SER A 133 -26.05 -9.60 -0.61
C SER A 133 -24.53 -9.40 -0.70
N GLN A 134 -23.77 -10.06 0.18
CA GLN A 134 -22.29 -10.02 0.25
C GLN A 134 -21.56 -10.55 -1.01
N GLN A 135 -22.29 -10.94 -2.06
CA GLN A 135 -21.71 -11.52 -3.29
C GLN A 135 -21.05 -10.47 -4.21
N SER A 136 -21.16 -9.17 -3.90
CA SER A 136 -20.53 -8.09 -4.66
C SER A 136 -19.24 -7.53 -4.06
N TYR A 137 -18.93 -7.78 -2.78
CA TYR A 137 -17.78 -7.16 -2.10
C TYR A 137 -16.53 -8.04 -2.10
N TYR A 138 -16.67 -9.35 -1.85
CA TYR A 138 -15.54 -10.30 -1.85
C TYR A 138 -14.88 -10.52 -3.23
N ARG A 139 -15.47 -9.97 -4.30
CA ARG A 139 -14.99 -10.09 -5.68
C ARG A 139 -13.85 -9.12 -6.05
N ASN A 140 -13.55 -8.15 -5.18
CA ASN A 140 -12.65 -7.03 -5.49
C ASN A 140 -11.36 -6.99 -4.63
N LEU A 141 -11.19 -7.93 -3.70
CA LEU A 141 -10.05 -7.97 -2.75
C LEU A 141 -9.35 -9.33 -2.68
N LEU A 142 -10.06 -10.40 -3.07
CA LEU A 142 -9.44 -11.40 -3.92
C LEU A 142 -9.67 -10.91 -5.35
N SER A 143 -8.62 -10.83 -6.17
CA SER A 143 -8.82 -11.26 -7.53
C SER A 143 -9.13 -12.76 -7.49
N GLU A 144 -10.41 -13.10 -7.53
CA GLU A 144 -10.79 -14.21 -8.41
C GLU A 144 -10.04 -13.96 -9.73
N PRO A 145 -9.50 -14.99 -10.41
CA PRO A 145 -9.10 -14.83 -11.80
C PRO A 145 -10.25 -14.11 -12.49
N ASN A 146 -9.99 -12.88 -12.98
CA ASN A 146 -10.96 -11.88 -13.49
C ASN A 146 -12.26 -12.59 -13.89
N SER A 147 -13.45 -12.31 -13.36
CA SER A 147 -14.58 -13.28 -13.45
C SER A 147 -15.07 -13.71 -14.86
N ASP A 148 -14.46 -13.18 -15.91
CA ASP A 148 -14.53 -13.61 -17.32
C ASP A 148 -13.35 -14.53 -17.78
N PHE A 149 -12.39 -14.82 -16.90
CA PHE A 149 -11.22 -15.69 -17.08
C PHE A 149 -11.67 -17.14 -17.00
N VAL A 150 -12.19 -17.60 -18.13
CA VAL A 150 -12.33 -19.03 -18.38
C VAL A 150 -10.92 -19.60 -18.52
N ARG A 151 -10.42 -20.29 -17.48
CA ARG A 151 -9.15 -21.02 -17.56
C ARG A 151 -9.15 -21.88 -18.83
N PRO A 152 -8.20 -21.70 -19.75
CA PRO A 152 -8.17 -22.48 -20.98
C PRO A 152 -8.00 -23.97 -20.67
N SER A 153 -8.56 -24.87 -21.46
CA SER A 153 -8.47 -26.32 -21.21
C SER A 153 -7.05 -26.90 -21.32
N LYS A 154 -6.12 -26.12 -21.85
CA LYS A 154 -4.68 -26.39 -21.86
C LYS A 154 -3.91 -25.08 -21.86
N TYR A 155 -2.78 -25.04 -21.18
CA TYR A 155 -1.89 -23.89 -21.12
C TYR A 155 -0.43 -24.33 -20.93
N SER A 156 0.51 -23.55 -21.44
CA SER A 156 1.93 -23.74 -21.20
C SER A 156 2.60 -22.37 -21.16
N ILE A 157 3.30 -22.09 -20.07
CA ILE A 157 4.05 -20.86 -19.88
C ILE A 157 5.28 -20.90 -20.79
N SER A 158 5.41 -19.90 -21.67
CA SER A 158 6.59 -19.71 -22.52
C SER A 158 7.72 -19.01 -21.76
N GLY A 159 8.97 -19.28 -22.12
CA GLY A 159 10.14 -18.57 -21.58
C GLY A 159 10.70 -19.13 -20.28
N ILE A 160 10.11 -20.19 -19.70
CA ILE A 160 10.68 -20.86 -18.53
C ILE A 160 12.01 -21.53 -18.88
N ASN A 161 13.09 -21.05 -18.26
CA ASN A 161 14.39 -21.73 -18.27
C ASN A 161 14.37 -22.90 -17.27
N HIS A 162 14.73 -24.09 -17.75
CA HIS A 162 14.89 -25.25 -16.89
C HIS A 162 16.20 -25.16 -16.10
N VAL A 163 16.13 -25.28 -14.78
CA VAL A 163 17.29 -25.26 -13.88
C VAL A 163 17.36 -26.56 -13.11
N LYS A 164 18.48 -27.28 -13.24
CA LYS A 164 18.75 -28.51 -12.49
C LYS A 164 19.49 -28.21 -11.19
N GLN A 165 19.16 -28.90 -10.09
CA GLN A 165 19.84 -28.69 -8.80
C GLN A 165 21.28 -29.25 -8.79
N MET A 166 21.48 -30.41 -9.39
CA MET A 166 22.78 -31.12 -9.44
C MET A 166 23.75 -30.54 -10.49
N PRO A 167 25.08 -30.65 -10.26
CA PRO A 167 25.73 -31.25 -9.08
C PRO A 167 25.82 -30.35 -7.83
N GLU A 168 25.53 -29.05 -7.93
CA GLU A 168 25.92 -28.08 -6.89
C GLU A 168 25.02 -28.08 -5.66
N LEU A 169 23.75 -28.49 -5.78
CA LEU A 169 22.78 -28.52 -4.68
C LEU A 169 22.15 -29.92 -4.52
N PRO A 170 22.82 -30.87 -3.84
CA PRO A 170 22.31 -32.23 -3.62
C PRO A 170 20.93 -32.27 -2.97
N THR A 171 20.63 -31.36 -2.05
CA THR A 171 19.33 -31.29 -1.35
C THR A 171 18.59 -29.95 -1.57
N GLY A 172 19.10 -29.05 -2.40
CA GLY A 172 18.47 -27.76 -2.70
C GLY A 172 17.41 -27.79 -3.82
N CYS A 173 16.43 -28.70 -3.74
CA CYS A 173 15.34 -28.75 -4.71
C CYS A 173 14.47 -27.49 -4.63
N GLU A 174 14.20 -26.99 -3.42
CA GLU A 174 13.41 -25.78 -3.16
C GLU A 174 14.13 -24.52 -3.63
N ALA A 175 15.43 -24.38 -3.34
CA ALA A 175 16.24 -23.26 -3.81
C ALA A 175 16.26 -23.20 -5.34
N THR A 176 16.34 -24.36 -5.99
CA THR A 176 16.33 -24.45 -7.46
C THR A 176 14.94 -24.17 -8.05
N ALA A 177 13.86 -24.66 -7.42
CA ALA A 177 12.49 -24.36 -7.83
C ALA A 177 12.16 -22.86 -7.67
N LEU A 178 12.56 -22.25 -6.55
CA LEU A 178 12.44 -20.81 -6.31
C LEU A 178 13.23 -20.00 -7.34
N THR A 179 14.43 -20.46 -7.73
CA THR A 179 15.21 -19.83 -8.81
C THR A 179 14.46 -19.76 -10.13
N ILE A 180 13.74 -20.83 -10.51
CA ILE A 180 12.98 -20.89 -11.76
C ILE A 180 11.87 -19.82 -11.78
N ILE A 181 11.12 -19.67 -10.67
CA ILE A 181 10.04 -18.67 -10.60
C ILE A 181 10.57 -17.23 -10.49
N LEU A 182 11.68 -17.01 -9.77
CA LEU A 182 12.36 -15.70 -9.71
C LEU A 182 12.93 -15.27 -11.07
N GLN A 183 13.52 -16.20 -11.84
CA GLN A 183 13.99 -15.92 -13.19
C GLN A 183 12.85 -15.57 -14.15
N HIS A 184 11.70 -16.26 -14.05
CA HIS A 184 10.51 -15.92 -14.83
C HIS A 184 9.95 -14.54 -14.48
N ALA A 185 9.97 -14.15 -13.21
CA ALA A 185 9.62 -12.81 -12.74
C ALA A 185 10.68 -11.72 -13.08
N GLY A 186 11.80 -12.10 -13.72
CA GLY A 186 12.78 -11.19 -14.29
C GLY A 186 14.07 -10.99 -13.50
N LEU A 187 14.31 -11.72 -12.40
CA LEU A 187 15.62 -11.66 -11.72
C LEU A 187 16.69 -12.46 -12.48
N SER A 188 17.82 -11.82 -12.75
CA SER A 188 19.06 -12.52 -13.10
C SER A 188 19.72 -13.06 -11.83
N ILE A 189 19.28 -14.24 -11.38
CA ILE A 189 19.75 -14.89 -10.15
C ILE A 189 20.09 -16.37 -10.37
N THR A 190 21.10 -16.87 -9.65
CA THR A 190 21.53 -18.28 -9.67
C THR A 190 20.97 -19.08 -8.50
N LYS A 191 20.85 -20.40 -8.67
CA LYS A 191 20.41 -21.30 -7.59
C LYS A 191 21.32 -21.27 -6.37
N GLN A 192 22.61 -21.02 -6.56
CA GLN A 192 23.58 -20.84 -5.47
C GLN A 192 23.31 -19.56 -4.68
N GLN A 193 22.95 -18.44 -5.33
CA GLN A 193 22.54 -17.22 -4.63
C GLN A 193 21.27 -17.46 -3.82
N VAL A 194 20.23 -18.03 -4.43
CA VAL A 194 18.97 -18.38 -3.72
C VAL A 194 19.24 -19.33 -2.56
N ALA A 195 20.08 -20.36 -2.74
CA ALA A 195 20.47 -21.27 -1.66
C ALA A 195 21.28 -20.58 -0.56
N ASN A 196 22.07 -19.54 -0.87
CA ASN A 196 22.81 -18.76 0.13
C ASN A 196 21.90 -17.84 0.92
N ASP A 197 20.98 -17.14 0.26
CA ASP A 197 20.02 -16.19 0.85
C ASP A 197 18.94 -16.90 1.69
N MET A 198 18.70 -18.19 1.44
CA MET A 198 17.77 -19.03 2.20
C MET A 198 18.11 -19.08 3.70
N PRO A 199 17.13 -18.87 4.62
CA PRO A 199 17.36 -19.10 6.05
C PRO A 199 17.68 -20.58 6.29
N LYS A 200 18.65 -20.87 7.17
CA LYS A 200 19.13 -22.23 7.45
C LYS A 200 19.19 -22.49 8.95
N ALA A 201 18.89 -23.72 9.34
CA ALA A 201 19.01 -24.21 10.69
C ALA A 201 19.64 -25.62 10.73
N GLY A 202 20.10 -26.03 11.91
CA GLY A 202 20.67 -27.37 12.10
C GLY A 202 19.62 -28.48 11.90
N LEU A 203 20.10 -29.68 11.54
CA LEU A 203 19.27 -30.88 11.51
C LEU A 203 18.70 -31.19 12.91
N PRO A 204 17.50 -31.80 13.01
CA PRO A 204 16.94 -32.21 14.28
C PRO A 204 17.87 -33.14 15.07
N TYR A 205 18.00 -32.89 16.37
CA TYR A 205 18.93 -33.55 17.29
C TYR A 205 18.21 -34.04 18.55
N VAL A 206 18.81 -34.98 19.28
CA VAL A 206 18.22 -35.52 20.51
C VAL A 206 18.82 -34.82 21.73
N ARG A 207 17.96 -34.33 22.64
CA ARG A 207 18.33 -33.83 23.97
C ARG A 207 17.37 -34.42 25.00
N ASP A 208 17.92 -35.02 26.06
CA ASP A 208 17.16 -35.61 27.17
C ASP A 208 16.05 -36.60 26.75
N GLY A 209 16.28 -37.33 25.65
CA GLY A 209 15.33 -38.30 25.07
C GLY A 209 14.24 -37.69 24.18
N VAL A 210 14.19 -36.37 24.02
CA VAL A 210 13.29 -35.65 23.12
C VAL A 210 14.06 -35.22 21.87
N VAL A 211 13.43 -35.31 20.70
CA VAL A 211 13.98 -34.77 19.45
C VAL A 211 13.59 -33.29 19.36
N TYR A 212 14.57 -32.41 19.18
CA TYR A 212 14.40 -30.98 18.94
C TYR A 212 14.97 -30.57 17.60
N GLY A 213 14.41 -29.54 16.97
CA GLY A 213 14.92 -29.00 15.70
C GLY A 213 14.09 -27.79 15.27
N GLU A 214 14.61 -26.97 14.36
CA GLU A 214 13.85 -25.84 13.84
C GLU A 214 12.61 -26.31 13.05
N ASN A 215 11.62 -25.43 12.91
CA ASN A 215 10.45 -25.68 12.10
C ASN A 215 10.77 -25.39 10.61
N PRO A 216 10.50 -26.31 9.66
CA PRO A 216 10.79 -26.09 8.24
C PRO A 216 9.96 -24.96 7.62
N HIS A 217 8.89 -24.51 8.27
CA HIS A 217 8.18 -23.28 7.90
C HIS A 217 8.98 -21.99 8.16
N ASN A 218 10.07 -22.07 8.93
CA ASN A 218 10.93 -20.93 9.29
C ASN A 218 12.28 -20.96 8.54
N ALA A 219 12.89 -22.14 8.37
CA ALA A 219 14.22 -22.29 7.78
C ALA A 219 14.46 -23.64 7.10
N PHE A 220 15.42 -23.69 6.18
CA PHE A 220 15.93 -24.94 5.61
C PHE A 220 16.70 -25.73 6.65
N LEU A 221 16.36 -27.00 6.80
CA LEU A 221 16.96 -27.88 7.82
C LEU A 221 18.16 -28.63 7.24
N GLY A 222 19.36 -28.28 7.70
CA GLY A 222 20.64 -28.78 7.19
C GLY A 222 21.29 -27.81 6.19
N ASP A 223 21.98 -28.35 5.20
CA ASP A 223 22.71 -27.59 4.19
C ASP A 223 22.29 -28.05 2.77
N PRO A 224 21.73 -27.16 1.91
CA PRO A 224 21.37 -27.49 0.52
C PRO A 224 22.54 -28.02 -0.34
N TYR A 225 23.78 -27.70 0.04
CA TYR A 225 25.01 -28.15 -0.62
C TYR A 225 25.46 -29.54 -0.15
N ALA A 226 24.80 -30.14 0.86
CA ALA A 226 25.13 -31.46 1.41
C ALA A 226 24.05 -32.51 1.10
N ASP A 227 24.46 -33.78 1.03
CA ASP A 227 23.58 -34.93 0.76
C ASP A 227 22.59 -35.27 1.89
N ASN A 228 22.67 -34.58 3.04
CA ASN A 228 21.89 -34.87 4.24
C ASN A 228 20.98 -33.71 4.72
N GLY A 229 20.82 -32.65 3.92
CA GLY A 229 19.76 -31.67 4.11
C GLY A 229 18.37 -32.31 4.01
N LEU A 230 17.39 -31.76 4.73
CA LEU A 230 16.01 -32.24 4.70
C LEU A 230 15.15 -31.40 3.74
N GLY A 231 15.13 -30.08 3.91
CA GLY A 231 14.32 -29.17 3.10
C GLY A 231 13.76 -27.97 3.87
N ILE A 232 12.89 -27.21 3.21
CA ILE A 232 12.20 -26.00 3.68
C ILE A 232 10.75 -25.97 3.17
N TYR A 233 9.82 -25.34 3.89
CA TYR A 233 8.39 -25.26 3.54
C TYR A 233 7.94 -23.87 3.05
N SER A 234 6.74 -23.83 2.49
CA SER A 234 6.15 -22.68 1.79
C SER A 234 6.26 -21.35 2.52
N ARG A 235 5.92 -21.30 3.82
CA ARG A 235 5.97 -20.07 4.64
C ARG A 235 7.31 -19.32 4.56
N ALA A 236 8.44 -20.02 4.67
CA ALA A 236 9.75 -19.38 4.57
C ALA A 236 10.08 -18.95 3.13
N ILE A 237 9.62 -19.71 2.12
CA ILE A 237 9.75 -19.33 0.71
C ILE A 237 8.92 -18.09 0.37
N VAL A 238 7.71 -17.94 0.94
CA VAL A 238 6.90 -16.70 0.83
C VAL A 238 7.68 -15.51 1.40
N GLY A 239 8.32 -15.67 2.55
CA GLY A 239 9.23 -14.67 3.11
C GLY A 239 10.40 -14.33 2.19
N MET A 240 11.05 -15.34 1.59
CA MET A 240 12.13 -15.13 0.62
C MET A 240 11.65 -14.38 -0.64
N ILE A 241 10.49 -14.74 -1.20
CA ILE A 241 9.91 -14.04 -2.35
C ILE A 241 9.64 -12.58 -2.00
N ASN A 242 9.07 -12.29 -0.83
CA ASN A 242 8.81 -10.93 -0.37
C ASN A 242 10.09 -10.11 -0.11
N ASN A 243 11.23 -10.76 0.19
CA ASN A 243 12.52 -10.08 0.29
C ASN A 243 13.09 -9.67 -1.09
N TYR A 244 12.86 -10.46 -2.15
CA TYR A 244 13.24 -10.10 -3.52
C TYR A 244 12.23 -9.14 -4.19
N PHE A 245 10.95 -9.31 -3.86
CA PHE A 245 9.81 -8.58 -4.42
C PHE A 245 8.77 -8.28 -3.34
N PRO A 246 8.86 -7.13 -2.65
CA PRO A 246 7.94 -6.77 -1.57
C PRO A 246 6.47 -6.92 -1.96
N ASN A 247 5.74 -7.72 -1.19
CA ASN A 247 4.31 -8.02 -1.33
C ASN A 247 3.89 -8.73 -2.64
N GLN A 248 4.82 -9.33 -3.40
CA GLN A 248 4.49 -10.07 -4.64
C GLN A 248 4.42 -11.59 -4.45
N ALA A 249 4.71 -12.12 -3.25
CA ALA A 249 4.50 -13.54 -2.97
C ALA A 249 3.01 -13.90 -2.99
N TYR A 250 2.62 -14.86 -3.84
CA TYR A 250 1.28 -15.42 -3.84
C TYR A 250 1.31 -16.81 -3.19
N ASP A 251 0.85 -16.89 -1.95
CA ASP A 251 0.70 -18.15 -1.23
C ASP A 251 -0.61 -18.85 -1.64
N LEU A 252 -0.46 -20.01 -2.26
CA LEU A 252 -1.53 -20.90 -2.68
C LEU A 252 -1.64 -22.13 -1.74
N THR A 253 -0.91 -22.13 -0.63
CA THR A 253 -0.93 -23.22 0.36
C THR A 253 -2.33 -23.44 0.91
N GLY A 254 -2.81 -24.68 0.86
CA GLY A 254 -4.15 -25.05 1.34
C GLY A 254 -5.31 -24.66 0.41
N LYS A 255 -5.05 -24.05 -0.75
CA LYS A 255 -6.04 -23.87 -1.83
C LYS A 255 -6.36 -25.20 -2.53
N THR A 256 -7.26 -25.19 -3.50
CA THR A 256 -7.51 -26.36 -4.35
C THR A 256 -6.44 -26.51 -5.43
N PHE A 257 -6.32 -27.70 -6.02
CA PHE A 257 -5.41 -27.88 -7.16
C PHE A 257 -5.89 -27.11 -8.40
N ASP A 258 -7.19 -26.83 -8.53
CA ASP A 258 -7.70 -25.99 -9.61
C ASP A 258 -7.30 -24.52 -9.43
N ASP A 259 -7.22 -23.98 -8.21
CA ASP A 259 -6.67 -22.62 -7.97
C ASP A 259 -5.20 -22.52 -8.41
N VAL A 260 -4.42 -23.58 -8.20
CA VAL A 260 -3.04 -23.70 -8.69
C VAL A 260 -2.99 -23.68 -10.21
N LEU A 261 -3.90 -24.38 -10.90
CA LEU A 261 -3.98 -24.35 -12.37
C LEU A 261 -4.54 -23.04 -12.92
N ASP A 262 -5.37 -22.32 -12.17
CA ASP A 262 -5.84 -20.98 -12.52
C ASP A 262 -4.68 -19.96 -12.47
N ALA A 263 -3.80 -20.06 -11.46
CA ALA A 263 -2.58 -19.26 -11.41
C ALA A 263 -1.64 -19.57 -12.60
N VAL A 264 -1.44 -20.86 -12.92
CA VAL A 264 -0.67 -21.28 -14.11
C VAL A 264 -1.30 -20.77 -15.40
N GLY A 265 -2.63 -20.80 -15.51
CA GLY A 265 -3.37 -20.28 -16.66
C GLY A 265 -3.23 -18.77 -16.86
N GLN A 266 -2.98 -18.03 -15.79
CA GLN A 266 -2.68 -16.58 -15.81
C GLN A 266 -1.20 -16.28 -16.11
N GLY A 267 -0.38 -17.29 -16.39
CA GLY A 267 1.04 -17.12 -16.74
C GLY A 267 1.99 -17.14 -15.54
N MET A 268 1.51 -17.41 -14.32
CA MET A 268 2.34 -17.56 -13.12
C MET A 268 2.85 -18.99 -12.98
N PRO A 269 4.16 -19.26 -13.04
CA PRO A 269 4.70 -20.58 -12.72
C PRO A 269 4.59 -20.82 -11.21
N VAL A 270 4.05 -21.97 -10.81
CA VAL A 270 3.75 -22.27 -9.39
C VAL A 270 4.71 -23.32 -8.87
N MET A 271 5.52 -22.96 -7.88
CA MET A 271 6.35 -23.90 -7.13
C MET A 271 5.47 -24.70 -6.17
N VAL A 272 5.58 -26.03 -6.20
CA VAL A 272 4.78 -26.96 -5.40
C VAL A 272 5.66 -27.99 -4.70
N TRP A 273 5.26 -28.38 -3.49
CA TRP A 273 5.87 -29.51 -2.78
C TRP A 273 5.17 -30.80 -3.15
N VAL A 274 5.98 -31.80 -3.48
CA VAL A 274 5.58 -33.16 -3.84
C VAL A 274 6.55 -34.12 -3.13
N THR A 275 6.47 -35.40 -3.45
CA THR A 275 7.25 -36.42 -2.74
C THR A 275 8.58 -36.73 -3.40
N SER A 276 8.59 -36.98 -4.71
CA SER A 276 9.80 -37.27 -5.48
C SER A 276 9.54 -37.07 -6.97
N THR A 277 10.61 -36.98 -7.75
CA THR A 277 10.61 -37.07 -9.22
C THR A 277 9.85 -38.31 -9.77
N GLU A 278 9.69 -39.37 -8.97
CA GLU A 278 8.94 -40.58 -9.33
C GLU A 278 7.53 -40.65 -8.69
N MET A 279 7.07 -39.57 -8.05
CA MET A 279 5.72 -39.41 -7.45
C MET A 279 5.31 -40.56 -6.51
N THR A 280 6.27 -41.07 -5.75
CA THR A 280 6.05 -42.14 -4.76
C THR A 280 5.19 -41.63 -3.59
N PRO A 281 4.30 -42.44 -2.97
CA PRO A 281 3.49 -41.99 -1.84
C PRO A 281 4.32 -41.44 -0.66
N SER A 282 3.80 -40.40 0.01
CA SER A 282 4.45 -39.84 1.20
C SER A 282 4.29 -40.77 2.41
N ARG A 283 5.21 -40.62 3.36
CA ARG A 283 5.11 -41.21 4.70
C ARG A 283 5.55 -40.20 5.74
N LEU A 284 4.85 -40.14 6.87
CA LEU A 284 5.39 -39.51 8.08
C LEU A 284 6.65 -40.28 8.47
N ASN A 285 7.78 -39.58 8.54
CA ASN A 285 9.09 -40.20 8.72
C ASN A 285 9.73 -39.82 10.06
N SER A 286 9.61 -38.55 10.45
CA SER A 286 10.16 -38.02 11.69
C SER A 286 9.19 -37.06 12.35
N THR A 287 9.35 -36.86 13.65
CA THR A 287 8.62 -35.87 14.43
C THR A 287 9.57 -35.32 15.48
N TRP A 288 9.54 -34.00 15.70
CA TRP A 288 10.30 -33.33 16.75
C TRP A 288 9.49 -32.20 17.36
N THR A 289 10.04 -31.60 18.42
CA THR A 289 9.53 -30.38 19.05
C THR A 289 10.37 -29.20 18.57
N ASP A 290 9.74 -28.14 18.06
CA ASP A 290 10.47 -26.90 17.74
C ASP A 290 10.86 -26.10 18.98
N PHE A 291 11.61 -25.02 18.79
CA PHE A 291 12.14 -24.23 19.91
C PHE A 291 11.07 -23.45 20.67
N ASP A 292 9.89 -23.27 20.08
CA ASP A 292 8.70 -22.68 20.70
C ASP A 292 7.79 -23.73 21.37
N GLY A 293 8.10 -25.02 21.22
CA GLY A 293 7.41 -26.13 21.85
C GLY A 293 6.35 -26.82 20.98
N ASN A 294 6.20 -26.43 19.71
CA ASN A 294 5.22 -27.02 18.80
C ASN A 294 5.70 -28.37 18.26
N LYS A 295 4.76 -29.23 17.87
CA LYS A 295 5.05 -30.51 17.22
C LYS A 295 5.27 -30.30 15.72
N VAL A 296 6.46 -30.63 15.22
CA VAL A 296 6.77 -30.65 13.79
C VAL A 296 6.67 -32.07 13.24
N GLU A 297 5.95 -32.24 12.12
CA GLU A 297 5.83 -33.51 11.40
C GLU A 297 6.57 -33.46 10.06
N TRP A 298 7.55 -34.34 9.88
CA TRP A 298 8.33 -34.40 8.64
C TRP A 298 7.91 -35.58 7.75
N ARG A 299 7.54 -35.26 6.52
CA ARG A 299 7.11 -36.23 5.50
C ARG A 299 8.23 -36.48 4.50
N ASN A 300 8.42 -37.75 4.15
CA ASN A 300 9.44 -38.19 3.20
C ASN A 300 8.86 -39.18 2.16
N PRO A 301 9.49 -39.32 0.97
CA PRO A 301 10.48 -38.39 0.45
C PRO A 301 9.83 -37.01 0.25
N LEU A 302 10.64 -35.95 0.34
CA LEU A 302 10.25 -34.59 0.00
C LEU A 302 10.93 -34.19 -1.32
N HIS A 303 10.22 -33.44 -2.14
CA HIS A 303 10.75 -32.80 -3.32
C HIS A 303 9.97 -31.52 -3.66
N ALA A 304 10.61 -30.58 -4.35
CA ALA A 304 9.94 -29.38 -4.86
C ALA A 304 10.22 -29.20 -6.36
N GLN A 305 9.18 -28.78 -7.08
CA GLN A 305 9.20 -28.60 -8.53
C GLN A 305 8.26 -27.45 -8.92
N VAL A 306 8.35 -26.98 -10.16
CA VAL A 306 7.53 -25.85 -10.65
C VAL A 306 6.55 -26.33 -11.72
N ILE A 307 5.25 -26.12 -11.51
CA ILE A 307 4.23 -26.32 -12.54
C ILE A 307 4.31 -25.16 -13.53
N ILE A 308 4.42 -25.51 -14.81
CA ILE A 308 4.63 -24.58 -15.93
C ILE A 308 3.57 -24.72 -17.03
N GLY A 309 2.58 -25.59 -16.84
CA GLY A 309 1.49 -25.82 -17.79
C GLY A 309 0.66 -27.03 -17.44
N TYR A 310 -0.42 -27.23 -18.18
CA TYR A 310 -1.32 -28.38 -18.09
C TYR A 310 -2.08 -28.60 -19.39
N ASP A 311 -2.63 -29.80 -19.55
CA ASP A 311 -3.74 -30.10 -20.45
C ASP A 311 -4.87 -30.79 -19.65
N ASN A 312 -5.84 -31.41 -20.34
CA ASN A 312 -6.96 -32.10 -19.68
C ASN A 312 -6.52 -33.22 -18.71
N ASP A 313 -5.43 -33.93 -19.04
CA ASP A 313 -4.99 -35.15 -18.35
C ASP A 313 -3.65 -34.98 -17.64
N LYS A 314 -2.79 -34.05 -18.10
CA LYS A 314 -1.40 -33.92 -17.67
C LYS A 314 -1.06 -32.56 -17.12
N ILE A 315 -0.12 -32.56 -16.17
CA ILE A 315 0.54 -31.37 -15.65
C ILE A 315 1.99 -31.38 -16.14
N TYR A 316 2.43 -30.25 -16.70
CA TYR A 316 3.80 -30.03 -17.17
C TYR A 316 4.60 -29.30 -16.08
N VAL A 317 5.82 -29.75 -15.83
CA VAL A 317 6.69 -29.21 -14.77
C VAL A 317 8.12 -28.95 -15.25
N SER A 318 8.76 -27.97 -14.61
CA SER A 318 10.21 -27.89 -14.51
C SER A 318 10.64 -28.52 -13.18
N ASP A 319 11.28 -29.68 -13.26
CA ASP A 319 11.65 -30.52 -12.10
C ASP A 319 13.17 -30.43 -11.84
N PRO A 320 13.63 -29.78 -10.74
CA PRO A 320 15.05 -29.65 -10.39
C PRO A 320 15.86 -30.95 -10.34
N GLY A 321 15.22 -32.10 -10.13
CA GLY A 321 15.85 -33.41 -10.11
C GLY A 321 16.14 -33.98 -11.51
N ARG A 322 15.48 -33.48 -12.55
CA ARG A 322 15.65 -33.94 -13.95
C ARG A 322 16.56 -33.00 -14.76
N SER A 323 16.73 -33.33 -16.05
CA SER A 323 17.56 -32.56 -17.00
C SER A 323 16.75 -31.77 -18.02
N VAL A 324 15.43 -32.00 -18.06
CA VAL A 324 14.47 -31.38 -18.97
C VAL A 324 13.10 -31.29 -18.28
N ASN A 325 12.27 -30.36 -18.76
CA ASN A 325 10.86 -30.29 -18.37
C ASN A 325 10.15 -31.64 -18.60
N SER A 326 9.26 -31.99 -17.67
CA SER A 326 8.60 -33.29 -17.60
C SER A 326 7.08 -33.12 -17.55
N SER A 327 6.33 -34.23 -17.63
CA SER A 327 4.88 -34.21 -17.42
C SER A 327 4.41 -35.41 -16.60
N TYR A 328 3.43 -35.21 -15.75
CA TYR A 328 2.77 -36.25 -14.94
C TYR A 328 1.27 -36.27 -15.19
N GLN A 329 0.61 -37.40 -14.93
CA GLN A 329 -0.86 -37.47 -14.90
C GLN A 329 -1.37 -36.57 -13.77
N ARG A 330 -2.41 -35.75 -14.03
CA ARG A 330 -2.97 -34.79 -13.05
C ARG A 330 -3.29 -35.47 -11.72
N SER A 331 -4.02 -36.58 -11.76
CA SER A 331 -4.42 -37.34 -10.57
C SER A 331 -3.25 -37.90 -9.74
N VAL A 332 -2.06 -38.05 -10.32
CA VAL A 332 -0.86 -38.53 -9.61
C VAL A 332 -0.17 -37.39 -8.87
N ILE A 333 0.10 -36.27 -9.56
CA ILE A 333 0.76 -35.11 -8.96
C ILE A 333 -0.15 -34.42 -7.92
N GLU A 334 -1.44 -34.25 -8.22
CA GLU A 334 -2.45 -33.68 -7.33
C GLU A 334 -2.53 -34.48 -6.02
N LYS A 335 -2.53 -35.81 -6.12
CA LYS A 335 -2.51 -36.69 -4.95
C LYS A 335 -1.27 -36.48 -4.06
N VAL A 336 -0.06 -36.51 -4.62
CA VAL A 336 1.15 -36.40 -3.78
C VAL A 336 1.38 -34.98 -3.26
N TRP A 337 0.85 -33.96 -3.94
CA TRP A 337 0.81 -32.58 -3.45
C TRP A 337 -0.13 -32.44 -2.23
N LEU A 338 -1.34 -33.02 -2.28
CA LEU A 338 -2.22 -33.13 -1.11
C LEU A 338 -1.54 -33.87 0.05
N GLU A 339 -0.85 -34.99 -0.23
CA GLU A 339 -0.09 -35.75 0.77
C GLU A 339 1.07 -34.98 1.43
N MET A 340 1.55 -33.91 0.79
CA MET A 340 2.63 -33.01 1.27
C MET A 340 2.09 -31.70 1.88
N GLY A 341 0.79 -31.63 2.17
CA GLY A 341 0.16 -30.49 2.85
C GLY A 341 -0.35 -29.40 1.91
N SER A 342 -0.57 -29.71 0.63
CA SER A 342 -1.13 -28.78 -0.36
C SER A 342 -0.32 -27.47 -0.51
N GLN A 343 0.99 -27.54 -0.33
CA GLN A 343 1.88 -26.37 -0.36
C GLN A 343 2.14 -25.92 -1.81
N ALA A 344 1.86 -24.66 -2.10
CA ALA A 344 2.03 -24.06 -3.42
C ALA A 344 2.34 -22.56 -3.27
N VAL A 345 3.32 -22.06 -4.00
CA VAL A 345 3.71 -20.64 -3.99
C VAL A 345 4.01 -20.17 -5.41
N ALA A 346 3.59 -18.94 -5.72
CA ALA A 346 3.88 -18.26 -6.97
C ALA A 346 4.38 -16.84 -6.68
N ILE A 347 4.78 -16.15 -7.74
CA ILE A 347 5.03 -14.71 -7.71
C ILE A 347 3.92 -14.08 -8.55
N ASN A 348 3.17 -13.15 -7.96
CA ASN A 348 2.21 -12.35 -8.71
C ASN A 348 2.93 -11.64 -9.86
N PRO A 349 2.29 -11.44 -11.03
CA PRO A 349 2.85 -10.57 -12.05
C PRO A 349 3.16 -9.22 -11.41
N LYS A 350 4.28 -8.60 -11.79
CA LYS A 350 4.52 -7.20 -11.47
C LYS A 350 3.29 -6.42 -11.91
N SER A 351 2.61 -5.77 -10.97
CA SER A 351 1.48 -4.90 -11.31
C SER A 351 1.95 -3.91 -12.36
N THR A 352 1.12 -3.70 -13.39
CA THR A 352 1.24 -2.51 -14.24
C THR A 352 1.01 -1.27 -13.39
N PHE A 353 1.52 -0.12 -13.83
CA PHE A 353 1.27 1.12 -13.09
C PHE A 353 -0.22 1.45 -13.09
N SER A 354 -0.93 1.06 -14.15
CA SER A 354 -2.40 1.14 -14.27
C SER A 354 -3.14 0.31 -13.20
N GLU A 355 -2.69 -0.91 -12.90
CA GLU A 355 -3.27 -1.73 -11.82
C GLU A 355 -2.96 -1.14 -10.45
N TYR A 356 -1.74 -0.64 -10.24
CA TYR A 356 -1.37 0.06 -9.01
C TYR A 356 -2.22 1.32 -8.78
N ILE A 357 -2.45 2.12 -9.83
CA ILE A 357 -3.36 3.28 -9.83
C ILE A 357 -4.77 2.87 -9.42
N SER A 358 -5.31 1.81 -10.04
CA SER A 358 -6.66 1.29 -9.78
C SER A 358 -6.84 0.78 -8.35
N GLN A 359 -5.88 0.00 -7.83
CA GLN A 359 -5.92 -0.58 -6.48
C GLN A 359 -5.91 0.48 -5.36
N ASN A 360 -5.24 1.61 -5.58
CA ASN A 360 -5.10 2.68 -4.59
C ASN A 360 -6.14 3.79 -4.77
N ASN A 361 -7.15 3.62 -5.64
CA ASN A 361 -8.18 4.62 -5.98
C ASN A 361 -7.60 5.98 -6.41
N ILE A 362 -6.43 5.97 -7.05
CA ILE A 362 -5.75 7.19 -7.48
C ILE A 362 -6.46 7.74 -8.71
N ILE A 363 -6.88 9.01 -8.65
CA ILE A 363 -7.43 9.70 -9.82
C ILE A 363 -6.25 10.05 -10.74
N THR A 364 -6.37 9.77 -12.04
CA THR A 364 -5.32 10.08 -13.01
C THR A 364 -5.82 10.79 -14.24
N GLU A 365 -5.00 11.69 -14.76
CA GLU A 365 -5.21 12.39 -16.03
C GLU A 365 -3.96 12.22 -16.90
N GLN A 366 -4.12 11.79 -18.15
CA GLN A 366 -3.01 11.64 -19.10
C GLN A 366 -3.21 12.54 -20.30
N GLU A 367 -2.21 13.37 -20.61
CA GLU A 367 -2.19 14.22 -21.80
C GLU A 367 -0.86 14.04 -22.54
N GLY A 368 -0.91 13.44 -23.72
CA GLY A 368 0.27 13.18 -24.54
C GLY A 368 1.33 12.33 -23.81
N ASP A 369 2.49 12.95 -23.56
CA ASP A 369 3.63 12.34 -22.88
C ASP A 369 3.67 12.63 -21.36
N VAL A 370 2.61 13.22 -20.80
CA VAL A 370 2.47 13.53 -19.36
C VAL A 370 1.34 12.71 -18.73
N LEU A 371 1.61 12.12 -17.56
CA LEU A 371 0.63 11.44 -16.71
C LEU A 371 0.62 12.11 -15.33
N THR A 372 -0.55 12.53 -14.87
CA THR A 372 -0.77 13.16 -13.57
C THR A 372 -1.57 12.21 -12.67
N LEU A 373 -1.14 12.06 -11.41
CA LEU A 373 -1.83 11.37 -10.32
C LEU A 373 -2.33 12.41 -9.31
N PHE A 374 -3.49 12.17 -8.71
CA PHE A 374 -4.06 13.00 -7.66
C PHE A 374 -4.42 12.18 -6.42
N ASN A 375 -4.06 12.67 -5.23
CA ASN A 375 -4.36 12.05 -3.94
C ASN A 375 -4.47 13.11 -2.84
N ASN A 376 -5.58 13.14 -2.09
CA ASN A 376 -5.80 14.09 -0.98
C ASN A 376 -5.57 15.58 -1.35
N GLY A 377 -5.91 15.97 -2.58
CA GLY A 377 -5.65 17.32 -3.13
C GLY A 377 -4.22 17.54 -3.63
N ASN A 378 -3.28 16.65 -3.31
CA ASN A 378 -1.92 16.68 -3.86
C ASN A 378 -1.88 16.13 -5.29
N ARG A 379 -0.91 16.60 -6.08
CA ARG A 379 -0.70 16.28 -7.50
C ARG A 379 0.71 15.75 -7.76
N LEU A 380 0.87 14.62 -8.46
CA LEU A 380 2.16 14.11 -8.94
C LEU A 380 2.14 13.98 -10.46
N SER A 381 3.02 14.70 -11.17
CA SER A 381 3.10 14.71 -12.63
C SER A 381 4.39 14.06 -13.13
N LEU A 382 4.24 13.05 -13.99
CA LEU A 382 5.28 12.30 -14.65
C LEU A 382 5.34 12.70 -16.13
N LYS A 383 6.54 12.83 -16.70
CA LYS A 383 6.72 13.09 -18.13
C LYS A 383 7.68 12.08 -18.77
N LEU A 384 7.29 11.49 -19.89
CA LEU A 384 8.18 10.59 -20.64
C LEU A 384 9.39 11.34 -21.19
N ASN A 385 10.54 10.67 -21.23
CA ASN A 385 11.85 11.23 -21.57
C ASN A 385 12.34 12.34 -20.61
N SER A 386 11.66 12.58 -19.49
CA SER A 386 12.12 13.44 -18.39
C SER A 386 12.86 12.63 -17.34
N ASP A 387 13.96 13.17 -16.81
CA ASP A 387 14.73 12.62 -15.68
C ASP A 387 14.27 13.16 -14.32
N TYR A 388 13.07 13.74 -14.27
CA TYR A 388 12.41 14.26 -13.07
C TYR A 388 10.88 14.14 -13.17
N VAL A 389 10.24 14.27 -12.00
CA VAL A 389 8.79 14.43 -11.81
C VAL A 389 8.49 15.65 -10.96
N MET A 390 7.22 16.07 -10.97
CA MET A 390 6.72 17.17 -10.15
C MET A 390 5.71 16.70 -9.12
N CYS A 391 6.04 16.82 -7.84
CA CYS A 391 5.13 16.52 -6.72
C CYS A 391 4.69 17.85 -6.08
N ASN A 392 3.43 18.25 -6.27
CA ASN A 392 2.94 19.60 -6.02
C ASN A 392 3.85 20.65 -6.68
N HIS A 393 4.57 21.43 -5.86
CA HIS A 393 5.51 22.47 -6.28
C HIS A 393 6.97 21.99 -6.33
N GLU A 394 7.25 20.74 -5.96
CA GLU A 394 8.60 20.21 -5.76
C GLU A 394 9.07 19.29 -6.89
N LYS A 395 10.23 19.60 -7.44
CA LYS A 395 10.89 18.83 -8.51
C LYS A 395 11.74 17.72 -7.92
N MET A 396 11.39 16.46 -8.19
CA MET A 396 12.12 15.29 -7.72
C MET A 396 12.84 14.62 -8.89
N SER A 397 14.16 14.41 -8.80
CA SER A 397 14.92 13.71 -9.84
C SER A 397 14.69 12.19 -9.79
N LEU A 398 14.71 11.57 -10.96
CA LEU A 398 14.64 10.12 -11.20
C LEU A 398 16.03 9.49 -11.47
N GLY A 399 17.06 10.30 -11.68
CA GLY A 399 18.42 9.85 -12.02
C GLY A 399 18.61 9.33 -13.45
N SER A 400 17.54 8.91 -14.14
CA SER A 400 17.53 8.60 -15.57
C SER A 400 16.17 8.97 -16.20
N PRO A 401 16.11 9.19 -17.53
CA PRO A 401 14.85 9.54 -18.20
C PRO A 401 13.79 8.44 -18.13
N LEU A 402 12.56 8.81 -17.77
CA LEU A 402 11.42 7.90 -17.71
C LEU A 402 11.00 7.45 -19.12
N THR A 403 11.25 6.19 -19.46
CA THR A 403 10.97 5.66 -20.82
C THR A 403 9.55 5.10 -20.98
N SER A 404 8.88 4.75 -19.88
CA SER A 404 7.48 4.30 -19.86
C SER A 404 6.87 4.55 -18.47
N PHE A 405 5.56 4.73 -18.39
CA PHE A 405 4.88 4.90 -17.10
C PHE A 405 4.83 3.61 -16.27
N ASP A 406 4.75 2.43 -16.91
CA ASP A 406 4.70 1.14 -16.20
C ASP A 406 5.99 0.77 -15.44
N GLY A 407 7.14 1.30 -15.85
CA GLY A 407 8.39 1.15 -15.08
C GLY A 407 8.44 2.02 -13.82
N PHE A 408 7.61 3.07 -13.74
CA PHE A 408 7.77 4.13 -12.76
C PHE A 408 7.63 3.65 -11.31
N HIS A 409 6.56 2.93 -10.98
CA HIS A 409 6.28 2.55 -9.59
C HIS A 409 7.22 1.48 -9.06
N HIS A 410 7.86 0.70 -9.93
CA HIS A 410 8.90 -0.26 -9.49
C HIS A 410 10.21 0.46 -9.18
N ASP A 411 10.68 1.29 -10.10
CA ASP A 411 12.03 1.88 -10.03
C ASP A 411 12.09 3.17 -9.18
N HIS A 412 10.96 3.84 -8.96
CA HIS A 412 10.88 5.14 -8.27
C HIS A 412 9.92 5.14 -7.08
N ASN A 413 9.80 4.01 -6.37
CA ASN A 413 8.98 3.86 -5.16
C ASN A 413 9.12 5.01 -4.13
N TYR A 414 10.32 5.57 -3.97
CA TYR A 414 10.56 6.70 -3.04
C TYR A 414 9.75 7.96 -3.40
N VAL A 415 9.47 8.21 -4.68
CA VAL A 415 8.61 9.32 -5.12
C VAL A 415 7.17 9.07 -4.72
N LEU A 416 6.68 7.84 -4.95
CA LEU A 416 5.32 7.45 -4.58
C LEU A 416 5.14 7.50 -3.06
N SER A 417 6.08 6.96 -2.28
CA SER A 417 6.06 7.07 -0.83
C SER A 417 6.06 8.53 -0.34
N TYR A 418 6.78 9.42 -1.02
CA TYR A 418 6.72 10.85 -0.71
C TYR A 418 5.33 11.44 -1.01
N PHE A 419 4.82 11.22 -2.23
CA PHE A 419 3.53 11.72 -2.68
C PHE A 419 2.34 11.25 -1.82
N PHE A 420 2.31 9.97 -1.43
CA PHE A 420 1.26 9.45 -0.54
C PHE A 420 1.45 9.84 0.93
N GLY A 421 2.66 10.25 1.33
CA GLY A 421 2.96 10.78 2.66
C GLY A 421 2.61 12.27 2.84
N LEU A 422 2.09 12.94 1.82
CA LEU A 422 1.66 14.34 1.91
C LEU A 422 0.31 14.49 2.61
N ASP A 423 0.25 15.44 3.54
CA ASP A 423 -0.99 15.86 4.20
C ASP A 423 -2.04 16.36 3.19
N GLN A 424 -3.32 16.27 3.57
CA GLN A 424 -4.41 16.77 2.72
C GLN A 424 -4.33 18.30 2.57
N LEU A 425 -4.33 18.78 1.33
CA LEU A 425 -4.50 20.21 1.04
C LEU A 425 -5.96 20.62 1.33
N ILE A 426 -6.13 21.57 2.26
CA ILE A 426 -7.45 22.00 2.74
C ILE A 426 -8.06 22.99 1.76
N GLU A 427 -9.14 22.60 1.08
CA GLU A 427 -10.00 23.53 0.34
C GLU A 427 -10.53 24.64 1.26
N THR A 428 -10.13 25.88 0.98
CA THR A 428 -10.83 27.07 1.50
C THR A 428 -11.72 27.67 0.41
N SER A 429 -12.91 28.11 0.79
CA SER A 429 -14.11 28.07 -0.06
C SER A 429 -14.48 29.38 -0.80
N ASN A 430 -15.21 29.19 -1.91
CA ASN A 430 -16.09 30.16 -2.60
C ASN A 430 -15.48 31.20 -3.57
N PHE A 431 -15.20 30.80 -4.82
CA PHE A 431 -15.90 31.29 -6.03
C PHE A 431 -15.44 30.49 -7.27
N THR A 432 -16.32 30.22 -8.24
CA THR A 432 -15.99 29.30 -9.36
C THR A 432 -16.26 29.92 -10.74
N PRO A 433 -15.20 30.24 -11.50
CA PRO A 433 -15.17 30.11 -12.95
C PRO A 433 -14.62 28.72 -13.33
N GLN A 434 -15.20 28.05 -14.31
CA GLN A 434 -14.72 26.73 -14.73
C GLN A 434 -13.44 26.82 -15.57
N ILE A 435 -12.54 25.86 -15.35
CA ILE A 435 -11.33 25.65 -16.14
C ILE A 435 -11.72 25.31 -17.57
N HIS A 436 -11.11 26.00 -18.55
CA HIS A 436 -11.16 25.57 -19.95
C HIS A 436 -10.19 24.40 -20.14
N HIS A 437 -10.59 23.39 -20.93
CA HIS A 437 -9.88 22.12 -21.20
C HIS A 437 -8.54 22.25 -21.98
N SER A 438 -7.71 23.25 -21.66
CA SER A 438 -6.52 23.63 -22.43
C SER A 438 -5.48 24.39 -21.60
N SER A 439 -5.37 24.08 -20.30
CA SER A 439 -4.48 24.79 -19.36
C SER A 439 -3.25 23.95 -19.05
N ASN A 440 -2.14 24.18 -19.76
CA ASN A 440 -0.89 23.46 -19.55
C ASN A 440 -0.12 24.08 -18.38
N MET A 441 -0.04 23.38 -17.24
CA MET A 441 0.87 23.77 -16.15
C MET A 441 2.26 23.16 -16.36
N TYR A 442 3.31 23.98 -16.32
CA TYR A 442 4.70 23.56 -16.51
C TYR A 442 5.65 24.34 -15.59
N ILE A 443 6.92 23.93 -15.54
CA ILE A 443 7.98 24.67 -14.86
C ILE A 443 9.08 25.00 -15.85
N GLU A 444 9.48 26.26 -15.85
CA GLU A 444 10.58 26.79 -16.65
C GLU A 444 11.49 27.65 -15.75
N GLU A 445 12.76 27.79 -16.14
CA GLU A 445 13.73 28.59 -15.40
C GLU A 445 13.84 30.00 -15.99
N PHE A 446 13.74 31.01 -15.14
CA PHE A 446 13.99 32.40 -15.48
C PHE A 446 14.97 33.02 -14.49
N ASN A 447 16.02 33.69 -14.98
CA ASN A 447 17.11 34.23 -14.15
C ASN A 447 17.77 33.20 -13.19
N ASN A 448 17.90 31.93 -13.63
CA ASN A 448 18.39 30.78 -12.84
C ASN A 448 17.49 30.37 -11.65
N TYR A 449 16.21 30.76 -11.68
CA TYR A 449 15.21 30.36 -10.70
C TYR A 449 14.05 29.64 -11.41
N PRO A 450 13.61 28.46 -10.94
CA PRO A 450 12.47 27.75 -11.50
C PRO A 450 11.16 28.38 -11.02
N TYR A 451 10.20 28.61 -11.92
CA TYR A 451 8.86 29.09 -11.56
C TYR A 451 7.77 28.16 -12.09
N ASN A 452 6.61 28.16 -11.42
CA ASN A 452 5.41 27.46 -11.87
C ASN A 452 4.65 28.34 -12.86
N PHE A 453 4.54 27.87 -14.10
CA PHE A 453 3.85 28.53 -15.20
C PHE A 453 2.55 27.81 -15.58
N VAL A 454 1.63 28.56 -16.17
CA VAL A 454 0.42 28.04 -16.80
C VAL A 454 0.22 28.77 -18.12
N ASP A 455 0.19 28.04 -19.22
CA ASP A 455 -0.32 28.58 -20.49
C ASP A 455 -1.84 28.47 -20.48
N ALA A 456 -2.52 29.61 -20.54
CA ALA A 456 -3.97 29.69 -20.57
C ALA A 456 -4.40 30.82 -21.52
N LEU A 457 -5.44 30.57 -22.32
CA LEU A 457 -6.04 31.59 -23.21
C LEU A 457 -5.08 32.25 -24.24
N GLY A 458 -3.91 31.64 -24.48
CA GLY A 458 -2.88 32.19 -25.39
C GLY A 458 -1.79 33.01 -24.70
N GLU A 459 -1.86 33.17 -23.37
CA GLU A 459 -0.89 33.90 -22.54
C GLU A 459 -0.22 32.99 -21.50
N THR A 460 1.00 33.35 -21.10
CA THR A 460 1.79 32.63 -20.09
C THR A 460 1.68 33.32 -18.73
N TYR A 461 1.11 32.62 -17.76
CA TYR A 461 0.94 33.10 -16.38
C TYR A 461 1.96 32.44 -15.47
N VAL A 462 2.40 33.14 -14.43
CA VAL A 462 3.31 32.61 -13.39
C VAL A 462 2.65 32.66 -12.01
N LEU A 463 2.99 31.69 -11.14
CA LEU A 463 2.51 31.64 -9.76
C LEU A 463 3.00 32.86 -8.96
N ALA A 464 2.07 33.76 -8.63
CA ALA A 464 2.34 35.09 -8.08
C ALA A 464 3.16 35.06 -6.78
N ARG A 465 2.82 34.16 -5.84
CA ARG A 465 3.53 34.04 -4.56
C ARG A 465 4.97 33.56 -4.76
N HIS A 466 5.16 32.52 -5.56
CA HIS A 466 6.48 31.97 -5.83
C HIS A 466 7.40 32.99 -6.53
N PHE A 467 6.87 33.69 -7.54
CA PHE A 467 7.60 34.78 -8.18
C PHE A 467 7.93 35.91 -7.20
N ALA A 468 6.99 36.28 -6.32
CA ALA A 468 7.18 37.36 -5.37
C ALA A 468 8.25 37.04 -4.31
N ASP A 469 8.17 35.86 -3.70
CA ASP A 469 9.10 35.41 -2.65
C ASP A 469 10.55 35.35 -3.15
N GLN A 470 10.78 34.85 -4.36
CA GLN A 470 12.13 34.74 -4.94
C GLN A 470 12.69 36.08 -5.45
N ASN A 471 11.84 37.03 -5.84
CA ASN A 471 12.27 38.33 -6.37
C ASN A 471 12.25 39.48 -5.35
N GLY A 472 11.98 39.18 -4.07
CA GLY A 472 11.91 40.17 -2.99
C GLY A 472 10.74 41.14 -3.10
N ILE A 473 9.63 40.70 -3.72
CA ILE A 473 8.43 41.51 -3.94
C ILE A 473 7.48 41.29 -2.76
N VAL A 474 6.98 42.37 -2.17
CA VAL A 474 5.94 42.30 -1.13
C VAL A 474 4.58 42.09 -1.79
N LEU A 475 3.96 40.94 -1.52
CA LEU A 475 2.61 40.61 -1.97
C LEU A 475 1.56 41.01 -0.93
N SER A 476 0.50 41.69 -1.35
CA SER A 476 -0.67 42.01 -0.51
C SER A 476 -1.96 42.03 -1.32
N SER A 477 -3.12 42.16 -0.66
CA SER A 477 -4.43 42.23 -1.32
C SER A 477 -5.25 43.44 -0.87
N VAL A 478 -5.99 44.03 -1.81
CA VAL A 478 -6.83 45.22 -1.58
C VAL A 478 -8.10 45.10 -2.40
N ASP A 479 -9.27 45.12 -1.75
CA ASP A 479 -10.60 45.10 -2.38
C ASP A 479 -10.77 44.04 -3.50
N GLY A 480 -10.19 42.85 -3.32
CA GLY A 480 -10.25 41.74 -4.29
C GLY A 480 -9.17 41.75 -5.37
N GLY A 481 -8.33 42.79 -5.43
CA GLY A 481 -7.13 42.85 -6.26
C GLY A 481 -5.87 42.37 -5.52
N ILE A 482 -4.83 42.06 -6.29
CA ILE A 482 -3.48 41.71 -5.82
C ILE A 482 -2.56 42.91 -6.02
N VAL A 483 -1.72 43.19 -5.02
CA VAL A 483 -0.75 44.28 -5.04
C VAL A 483 0.64 43.70 -4.85
N PHE A 484 1.52 43.97 -5.81
CA PHE A 484 2.93 43.66 -5.81
C PHE A 484 3.73 44.95 -5.59
N THR A 485 4.60 44.98 -4.58
CA THR A 485 5.42 46.15 -4.27
C THR A 485 6.90 45.75 -4.22
N LYS A 486 7.74 46.45 -4.98
CA LYS A 486 9.19 46.26 -4.98
C LYS A 486 9.88 47.61 -5.10
N ASP A 487 10.76 47.92 -4.14
CA ASP A 487 11.40 49.23 -4.02
C ASP A 487 10.38 50.40 -4.05
N ASN A 488 10.42 51.24 -5.09
CA ASN A 488 9.45 52.32 -5.32
C ASN A 488 8.37 51.95 -6.35
N ASN A 489 8.41 50.73 -6.90
CA ASN A 489 7.44 50.26 -7.87
C ASN A 489 6.26 49.57 -7.19
N VAL A 490 5.05 49.85 -7.69
CA VAL A 490 3.80 49.21 -7.27
C VAL A 490 3.03 48.78 -8.52
N LEU A 491 2.75 47.48 -8.62
CA LEU A 491 1.84 46.90 -9.59
C LEU A 491 0.59 46.42 -8.86
N ILE A 492 -0.56 47.00 -9.19
CA ILE A 492 -1.88 46.54 -8.73
C ILE A 492 -2.53 45.81 -9.90
N ILE A 493 -3.02 44.59 -9.68
CA ILE A 493 -3.81 43.85 -10.66
C ILE A 493 -5.18 43.58 -10.05
N LYS A 494 -6.25 43.88 -10.77
CA LYS A 494 -7.63 43.57 -10.37
C LYS A 494 -8.55 43.47 -11.58
N ASP A 495 -9.42 42.45 -11.58
CA ASP A 495 -10.47 42.20 -12.57
C ASP A 495 -9.96 42.11 -14.01
N ASP A 496 -9.86 43.22 -14.75
CA ASP A 496 -9.34 43.36 -16.12
C ASP A 496 -8.36 44.56 -16.27
N VAL A 497 -7.81 45.04 -15.15
CA VAL A 497 -6.98 46.24 -15.06
C VAL A 497 -5.66 45.98 -14.32
N ALA A 498 -4.54 46.43 -14.90
CA ALA A 498 -3.28 46.65 -14.18
C ALA A 498 -3.03 48.14 -13.97
N ILE A 499 -2.42 48.46 -12.83
CA ILE A 499 -1.93 49.79 -12.51
C ILE A 499 -0.46 49.65 -12.09
N LEU A 500 0.46 50.00 -13.00
CA LEU A 500 1.91 50.04 -12.72
C LEU A 500 2.32 51.49 -12.47
N ASN A 501 2.75 51.80 -11.25
CA ASN A 501 3.20 53.15 -10.84
C ASN A 501 2.20 54.27 -11.14
N GLY A 502 0.90 53.96 -11.13
CA GLY A 502 -0.18 54.90 -11.45
C GLY A 502 -0.55 54.98 -12.94
N HIS A 503 0.18 54.30 -13.83
CA HIS A 503 -0.23 54.11 -15.23
C HIS A 503 -1.21 52.93 -15.31
N ILE A 504 -2.37 53.18 -15.90
CA ILE A 504 -3.46 52.19 -16.03
C ILE A 504 -3.40 51.53 -17.41
N SER A 505 -3.48 50.21 -17.43
CA SER A 505 -3.58 49.38 -18.63
C SER A 505 -4.76 48.42 -18.52
N GLU A 506 -5.57 48.31 -19.58
CA GLU A 506 -6.55 47.22 -19.74
C GLU A 506 -5.81 45.93 -20.16
N ILE A 507 -6.25 44.79 -19.63
CA ILE A 507 -5.59 43.49 -19.79
C ILE A 507 -6.66 42.39 -19.85
N GLU A 508 -6.67 41.61 -20.95
CA GLU A 508 -7.88 40.88 -21.37
C GLU A 508 -8.34 39.74 -20.45
N ARG A 509 -7.46 39.22 -19.56
CA ARG A 509 -7.75 38.61 -18.23
C ARG A 509 -6.42 38.53 -17.42
N PRO A 510 -6.33 38.99 -16.17
CA PRO A 510 -5.02 39.18 -15.53
C PRO A 510 -4.78 38.48 -14.19
N ILE A 511 -5.80 37.83 -13.61
CA ILE A 511 -5.63 36.97 -12.44
C ILE A 511 -6.35 35.67 -12.71
N PHE A 512 -5.57 34.61 -12.90
CA PHE A 512 -6.06 33.24 -12.95
C PHE A 512 -5.91 32.65 -11.55
N ILE A 513 -7.00 32.22 -10.91
CA ILE A 513 -6.94 31.58 -9.59
C ILE A 513 -7.29 30.10 -9.74
N TYR A 514 -6.38 29.24 -9.31
CA TYR A 514 -6.55 27.79 -9.27
C TYR A 514 -6.14 27.29 -7.89
N ASP A 515 -7.02 26.54 -7.22
CA ASP A 515 -6.78 25.95 -5.88
C ASP A 515 -6.15 26.92 -4.86
N ASN A 516 -6.75 28.10 -4.68
CA ASN A 516 -6.26 29.19 -3.83
C ASN A 516 -4.89 29.81 -4.22
N PHE A 517 -4.26 29.34 -5.30
CA PHE A 517 -3.07 29.95 -5.90
C PHE A 517 -3.44 30.98 -6.95
N SER A 518 -2.90 32.19 -6.81
CA SER A 518 -3.04 33.24 -7.83
C SER A 518 -1.90 33.16 -8.83
N PHE A 519 -2.25 33.07 -10.10
CA PHE A 519 -1.35 33.20 -11.24
C PHE A 519 -1.65 34.51 -11.96
N VAL A 520 -0.60 35.19 -12.42
CA VAL A 520 -0.69 36.48 -13.11
C VAL A 520 0.17 36.45 -14.38
N PRO A 521 -0.15 37.24 -15.42
CA PRO A 521 0.66 37.32 -16.63
C PRO A 521 2.13 37.57 -16.31
N PHE A 522 3.00 36.72 -16.85
CA PHE A 522 4.42 36.73 -16.52
C PHE A 522 5.12 38.00 -17.01
N ASP A 523 4.71 38.51 -18.17
CA ASP A 523 5.21 39.75 -18.78
C ASP A 523 4.97 40.98 -17.89
N LEU A 524 3.83 41.06 -17.19
CA LEU A 524 3.52 42.15 -16.24
C LEU A 524 4.42 42.11 -15.01
N LEU A 525 4.76 40.91 -14.52
CA LEU A 525 5.69 40.75 -13.39
C LEU A 525 7.16 40.97 -13.78
N VAL A 526 7.53 40.72 -15.03
CA VAL A 526 8.86 41.07 -15.56
C VAL A 526 9.04 42.59 -15.77
N GLN A 527 7.93 43.34 -15.87
CA GLN A 527 7.94 44.82 -15.95
C GLN A 527 8.10 45.52 -14.58
N LEU A 528 7.96 44.80 -13.46
CA LEU A 528 7.96 45.33 -12.08
C LEU A 528 9.35 45.41 -11.43
#